data_AF-E0Q173-F1
#
_entry.id   AF-E0Q173-F1
#
_cell.length_a   1.000
_cell.length_b   1.000
_cell.length_c   1.000
_cell.angle_alpha   90.00
_cell.angle_beta   90.00
_cell.angle_gamma   90.00
#
_symmetry.space_group_name_H-M   'P 1'
#
loop_
_entity.id
_entity.type
_entity.pdbx_description
1 polymer ?
#
loop_
_entity_poly.entity_id
_entity_poly.type
_entity_poly.pdbx_seq_one_letter_code
_entity_poly.pdbx_strand_id
1 'polypeptide(L)'
;MDIKDFTKKEQEMIKKGLTFSKLNDKETADKIIALIPQDMIKRIPFFVRKHAITRTVKRISLEYPELYAVAEQEGQLPEKEAQELRQILTDIFQEKMNKHKIK
;
A
#
# COMPACT_ATOMS: atom_id res chain seq x y z
N MET A 1 -21.12 1.43 -15.48
CA MET A 1 -20.86 1.98 -14.14
C MET A 1 -20.53 3.45 -14.32
N ASP A 2 -21.28 4.33 -13.65
CA ASP A 2 -21.08 5.78 -13.75
C ASP A 2 -20.08 6.24 -12.68
N ILE A 3 -19.34 7.33 -12.92
CA ILE A 3 -18.41 7.88 -11.92
C ILE A 3 -19.12 8.20 -10.59
N LYS A 4 -20.42 8.50 -10.65
CA LYS A 4 -21.27 8.81 -9.50
C LYS A 4 -21.54 7.59 -8.59
N ASP A 5 -21.34 6.37 -9.07
CA ASP A 5 -21.43 5.15 -8.28
C ASP A 5 -20.23 4.95 -7.32
N PHE A 6 -19.14 5.70 -7.54
CA PHE A 6 -17.92 5.58 -6.75
C PHE A 6 -17.86 6.58 -5.60
N THR A 7 -17.12 6.24 -4.53
CA THR A 7 -16.91 7.17 -3.43
C THR A 7 -16.13 8.42 -3.88
N LYS A 8 -16.27 9.55 -3.18
CA LYS A 8 -15.56 10.81 -3.55
C LYS A 8 -14.06 10.62 -3.80
N LYS A 9 -13.39 9.81 -2.96
CA LYS A 9 -11.97 9.47 -3.13
C LYS A 9 -11.71 8.67 -4.41
N GLU A 10 -12.57 7.72 -4.73
CA GLU A 10 -12.47 6.93 -5.97
C GLU A 10 -12.74 7.79 -7.21
N GLN A 11 -13.65 8.74 -7.13
CA GLN A 11 -13.87 9.71 -8.20
C GLN A 11 -12.65 10.61 -8.43
N GLU A 12 -12.00 11.08 -7.36
CA GLU A 12 -10.75 11.85 -7.47
C GLU A 12 -9.61 11.03 -8.08
N MET A 13 -9.50 9.75 -7.72
CA MET A 13 -8.53 8.85 -8.32
C MET A 13 -8.78 8.63 -9.81
N ILE A 14 -10.03 8.36 -10.20
CA ILE A 14 -10.42 8.21 -11.60
C ILE A 14 -10.11 9.50 -12.39
N LYS A 15 -10.37 10.68 -11.80
CA LYS A 15 -9.99 11.97 -12.39
C LYS A 15 -8.48 12.17 -12.52
N LYS A 16 -7.69 11.60 -11.61
CA LYS A 16 -6.22 11.56 -11.66
C LYS A 16 -5.67 10.44 -12.57
N GLY A 17 -6.52 9.67 -13.25
CA GLY A 17 -6.12 8.56 -14.11
C GLY A 17 -5.73 7.27 -13.37
N LEU A 18 -5.93 7.22 -12.04
CA LEU A 18 -5.71 6.06 -11.20
C LEU A 18 -6.98 5.20 -11.18
N THR A 19 -7.01 4.12 -11.96
CA THR A 19 -8.16 3.21 -12.00
C THR A 19 -7.99 2.02 -11.05
N PHE A 20 -9.09 1.50 -10.51
CA PHE A 20 -9.10 0.34 -9.59
C PHE A 20 -8.48 -0.92 -10.22
N SER A 21 -8.52 -1.03 -11.55
CA SER A 21 -7.89 -2.08 -12.34
C SER A 21 -6.36 -2.02 -12.31
N LYS A 22 -5.78 -0.83 -12.11
CA LYS A 22 -4.33 -0.60 -11.93
C LYS A 22 -3.86 -0.84 -10.49
N LEU A 23 -4.77 -0.71 -9.52
CA LEU A 23 -4.51 -1.01 -8.09
C LEU A 23 -4.38 -2.51 -7.78
N ASN A 24 -4.70 -3.36 -8.75
CA ASN A 24 -4.51 -4.81 -8.70
C ASN A 24 -3.26 -5.25 -9.47
N ASP A 25 -2.35 -4.32 -9.77
CA ASP A 25 -1.05 -4.64 -10.33
C ASP A 25 -0.26 -5.47 -9.31
N LYS A 26 -0.25 -6.79 -9.54
CA LYS A 26 0.35 -7.76 -8.64
C LYS A 26 1.83 -7.47 -8.43
N GLU A 27 2.53 -7.02 -9.47
CA GLU A 27 3.94 -6.69 -9.41
C GLU A 27 4.21 -5.48 -8.50
N THR A 28 3.46 -4.40 -8.68
CA THR A 28 3.53 -3.20 -7.82
C THR A 28 3.25 -3.55 -6.37
N ALA A 29 2.21 -4.34 -6.12
CA ALA A 29 1.88 -4.81 -4.78
C ALA A 29 3.03 -5.65 -4.20
N ASP A 30 3.57 -6.61 -4.95
CA ASP A 30 4.70 -7.44 -4.52
C ASP A 30 5.96 -6.60 -4.22
N LYS A 31 6.27 -5.57 -5.04
CA LYS A 31 7.36 -4.60 -4.79
C LYS A 31 7.17 -3.87 -3.46
N ILE A 32 5.98 -3.33 -3.20
CA ILE A 32 5.66 -2.64 -1.94
C ILE A 32 5.71 -3.62 -0.76
N ILE A 33 5.20 -4.83 -0.92
CA ILE A 33 5.20 -5.86 0.13
C ILE A 33 6.63 -6.26 0.50
N ALA A 34 7.54 -6.34 -0.48
CA ALA A 34 8.94 -6.67 -0.25
C ALA A 34 9.68 -5.65 0.63
N LEU A 35 9.21 -4.39 0.68
CA LEU A 35 9.76 -3.34 1.54
C LEU A 35 9.33 -3.47 3.01
N ILE A 36 8.30 -4.27 3.31
CA ILE A 36 7.79 -4.43 4.66
C ILE A 36 8.79 -5.27 5.49
N PRO A 37 9.22 -4.79 6.67
CA PRO A 37 10.07 -5.58 7.56
C PRO A 37 9.40 -6.91 7.94
N GLN A 38 10.02 -8.02 7.58
CA GLN A 38 9.48 -9.37 7.83
C GLN A 38 9.25 -9.65 9.32
N ASP A 39 10.04 -9.03 10.22
CA ASP A 39 9.84 -9.13 11.67
C ASP A 39 8.46 -8.64 12.11
N MET A 40 7.99 -7.52 11.57
CA MET A 40 6.65 -6.98 11.88
C MET A 40 5.54 -7.90 11.37
N ILE A 41 5.72 -8.48 10.18
CA ILE A 41 4.77 -9.44 9.61
C ILE A 41 4.69 -10.70 10.48
N LYS A 42 5.83 -11.18 10.98
CA LYS A 42 5.89 -12.39 11.82
C LYS A 42 5.12 -12.23 13.13
N ARG A 43 5.15 -11.03 13.74
CA ARG A 43 4.39 -10.70 14.97
C ARG A 43 2.88 -10.68 14.76
N ILE A 44 2.41 -10.47 13.54
CA ILE A 44 0.99 -10.51 13.19
C ILE A 44 0.54 -11.97 13.01
N PRO A 45 -0.60 -12.40 13.60
CA PRO A 45 -1.13 -13.75 13.40
C PRO A 45 -1.40 -14.09 11.92
N PHE A 46 -1.07 -15.30 11.48
CA PHE A 46 -1.00 -15.65 10.05
C PHE A 46 -2.32 -15.39 9.29
N PHE A 47 -3.47 -15.63 9.92
CA PHE A 47 -4.79 -15.49 9.31
C PHE A 47 -5.18 -14.03 9.01
N VAL A 48 -4.56 -13.05 9.68
CA VAL A 48 -4.78 -11.61 9.39
C VAL A 48 -3.66 -10.96 8.59
N ARG A 49 -2.50 -11.62 8.39
CA ARG A 49 -1.36 -11.05 7.64
C ARG A 49 -1.77 -10.56 6.26
N LYS A 50 -2.44 -11.42 5.47
CA LYS A 50 -2.91 -11.06 4.12
C LYS A 50 -3.82 -9.83 4.15
N HIS A 51 -4.78 -9.79 5.08
CA HIS A 51 -5.68 -8.64 5.21
C HIS A 51 -4.94 -7.35 5.59
N ALA A 52 -4.03 -7.42 6.56
CA ALA A 52 -3.25 -6.28 7.02
C ALA A 52 -2.38 -5.70 5.90
N ILE A 53 -1.72 -6.57 5.14
CA ILE A 53 -0.85 -6.22 4.01
C ILE A 53 -1.67 -5.59 2.87
N THR A 54 -2.71 -6.27 2.38
CA THR A 54 -3.55 -5.75 1.28
C THR A 54 -4.19 -4.40 1.63
N ARG A 55 -4.65 -4.22 2.89
CA ARG A 55 -5.17 -2.93 3.36
C ARG A 55 -4.10 -1.84 3.36
N THR A 56 -2.85 -2.18 3.64
CA THR A 56 -1.74 -1.21 3.67
C THR A 56 -1.34 -0.80 2.27
N VAL A 57 -1.20 -1.74 1.32
CA VAL A 57 -0.95 -1.43 -0.09
C VAL A 57 -2.07 -0.55 -0.66
N LYS A 58 -3.33 -0.89 -0.36
CA LYS A 58 -4.48 -0.05 -0.73
C LYS A 58 -4.39 1.33 -0.08
N ARG A 59 -3.95 1.44 1.18
CA ARG A 59 -3.78 2.74 1.84
C ARG A 59 -2.73 3.58 1.13
N ILE A 60 -1.60 2.98 0.74
CA ILE A 60 -0.52 3.65 0.01
C ILE A 60 -1.01 4.19 -1.32
N SER A 61 -1.75 3.40 -2.09
CA SER A 61 -2.26 3.88 -3.37
C SER A 61 -3.24 5.05 -3.27
N LEU A 62 -3.95 5.17 -2.13
CA LEU A 62 -4.87 6.27 -1.86
C LEU A 62 -4.18 7.52 -1.30
N GLU A 63 -3.31 7.34 -0.32
CA GLU A 63 -2.70 8.43 0.47
C GLU A 63 -1.38 8.92 -0.14
N TYR A 64 -0.66 8.04 -0.83
CA TYR A 64 0.65 8.31 -1.46
C TYR A 64 0.66 7.87 -2.93
N PRO A 65 -0.23 8.42 -3.77
CA PRO A 65 -0.35 8.00 -5.16
C PRO A 65 0.93 8.22 -5.97
N GLU A 66 1.76 9.21 -5.61
CA GLU A 66 3.04 9.47 -6.26
C GLU A 66 4.04 8.34 -6.00
N LEU A 67 4.19 7.91 -4.74
CA LEU A 67 5.05 6.78 -4.39
C LEU A 67 4.53 5.46 -4.97
N TYR A 68 3.21 5.29 -5.03
CA TYR A 68 2.61 4.13 -5.67
C TYR A 68 2.90 4.11 -7.18
N ALA A 69 2.81 5.26 -7.85
CA ALA A 69 3.12 5.38 -9.28
C ALA A 69 4.58 5.06 -9.58
N VAL A 70 5.52 5.44 -8.70
CA VAL A 70 6.94 5.06 -8.86
C VAL A 70 7.13 3.54 -8.72
N ALA A 71 6.42 2.89 -7.80
CA ALA A 71 6.44 1.44 -7.68
C ALA A 71 5.81 0.71 -8.88
N GLU A 72 4.90 1.37 -9.60
CA GLU A 72 4.28 0.89 -10.83
C GLU A 72 5.23 0.96 -12.05
N GLN A 73 6.28 1.77 -11.99
CA GLN A 73 7.26 1.85 -13.06
C GLN A 73 8.00 0.51 -13.22
N GLU A 74 8.26 0.14 -14.47
CA GLU A 74 9.06 -1.03 -14.79
C GLU A 74 10.49 -0.84 -14.29
N GLY A 75 11.08 -1.92 -13.76
CA GLY A 75 12.44 -1.92 -13.23
C GLY A 75 12.50 -1.76 -11.71
N GLN A 76 13.69 -1.38 -11.23
CA GLN A 76 13.99 -1.32 -9.81
C GLN A 76 13.48 0.00 -9.22
N LEU A 77 12.81 -0.10 -8.08
CA LEU A 77 12.35 1.05 -7.32
C LEU A 77 13.56 1.90 -6.91
N PRO A 78 13.58 3.23 -7.19
CA PRO A 78 14.73 4.05 -6.84
C PRO A 78 14.89 4.13 -5.31
N GLU A 79 16.13 4.24 -4.85
CA GLU A 79 16.48 4.05 -3.44
C GLU A 79 15.77 5.06 -2.51
N LYS A 80 15.60 6.30 -2.97
CA LYS A 80 14.93 7.36 -2.22
C LYS A 80 13.47 7.00 -1.94
N GLU A 81 12.70 6.68 -2.98
CA GLU A 81 11.29 6.33 -2.89
C GLU A 81 11.10 4.98 -2.18
N ALA A 82 12.03 4.04 -2.34
CA ALA A 82 12.05 2.79 -1.59
C ALA A 82 12.19 3.03 -0.09
N GLN A 83 13.08 3.94 0.31
CA GLN A 83 13.27 4.30 1.71
C GLN A 83 12.05 5.03 2.29
N GLU A 84 11.45 5.96 1.53
CA GLU A 84 10.21 6.65 1.93
C GLU A 84 9.04 5.67 2.09
N LEU A 85 8.82 4.78 1.11
CA LEU A 85 7.82 3.72 1.21
C LEU A 85 8.06 2.80 2.41
N ARG A 86 9.30 2.40 2.65
CA ARG A 86 9.67 1.57 3.80
C ARG A 86 9.34 2.26 5.12
N GLN A 87 9.60 3.56 5.24
CA GLN A 87 9.28 4.33 6.44
C GLN A 87 7.77 4.41 6.65
N ILE A 88 7.01 4.78 5.62
CA ILE A 88 5.53 4.82 5.67
C ILE A 88 4.94 3.46 6.05
N LEU A 89 5.44 2.37 5.45
CA LEU A 89 5.02 1.01 5.76
C LEU A 89 5.30 0.67 7.22
N THR A 90 6.51 1.00 7.71
CA THR A 90 6.92 0.76 9.09
C THR A 90 6.00 1.51 10.06
N ASP A 91 5.74 2.79 9.80
CA ASP A 91 4.87 3.63 10.65
C ASP A 91 3.43 3.09 10.69
N ILE A 92 2.87 2.68 9.54
CA ILE A 92 1.52 2.09 9.48
C ILE A 92 1.46 0.78 10.27
N PHE A 93 2.48 -0.07 10.17
CA PHE A 93 2.51 -1.33 10.91
C PHE A 93 2.71 -1.10 12.41
N GLN A 94 3.57 -0.15 12.81
CA GLN A 94 3.72 0.26 14.21
C GLN A 94 2.41 0.80 14.78
N GLU A 95 1.70 1.68 14.06
CA GLU A 95 0.38 2.18 14.46
C GLU A 95 -0.61 1.03 14.70
N LYS A 96 -0.68 0.06 13.77
CA LYS A 96 -1.52 -1.13 13.91
C LYS A 96 -1.12 -1.95 15.14
N MET A 97 0.18 -2.22 15.31
CA MET A 97 0.68 -3.00 16.44
C MET A 97 0.37 -2.33 17.78
N ASN A 98 0.60 -1.02 17.89
CA ASN A 98 0.30 -0.22 19.08
C ASN A 98 -1.20 -0.25 19.39
N LYS A 99 -2.05 -0.04 18.37
CA LYS A 99 -3.52 -0.09 18.51
C LYS A 99 -4.00 -1.45 19.03
N HIS A 100 -3.36 -2.53 18.59
CA HIS A 100 -3.72 -3.89 18.98
C HIS A 100 -2.87 -4.45 20.14
N LYS A 101 -2.01 -3.63 20.77
CA LYS A 101 -1.10 -4.00 21.86
C LYS A 101 -0.26 -5.25 21.55
N ILE A 102 0.13 -5.40 20.29
CA ILE A 102 1.02 -6.47 19.83
C ILE A 102 2.42 -6.13 20.34
N LYS A 103 2.99 -7.00 21.17
CA LYS A 103 4.35 -6.86 21.73
C LYS A 103 5.39 -7.44 20.77
#